data_AF-A0A485MWW2-F1
#
_entry.id   AF-A0A485MWW2-F1
#
_cell.length_a   1.000
_cell.length_b   1.000
_cell.length_c   1.000
_cell.angle_alpha   90.00
_cell.angle_beta   90.00
_cell.angle_gamma   90.00
#
_symmetry.space_group_name_H-M   'P 1'
#
loop_
_entity.id
_entity.type
_entity.pdbx_description
1 polymer ?
#
loop_
_entity_poly.entity_id
_entity_poly.type
_entity_poly.pdbx_seq_one_letter_code
_entity_poly.pdbx_strand_id
1 'polypeptide(L)'
;MAGLFYGLIDQTREFLRLPDAPVPSVGEYLKREISQHAAGWTEDEETRKLKLAILNSFFNVECCVSGTHSMDLVALAPFGEYTVLPGLDCTFPGGYQGLTNRIMASLPEDVVVFNKPVKTIHWNGSFREASSPGETCPVLVECEDGGCFPAHHVIVTVPLGFLKERLDTFFEPPLPTQKAEAIRKIGFGTNNKIFLEFEEPFWEPDCQFIQVVWEDTSPLQDGASEPQHVWFKKLIGFLVLPPFESAHVLCGFIAGLESEFMETLSDEEVLLSLTQVLRRVTGNAELPAPRSVLRSRWHSAPYTRGSYSYVAVGSSGDDVDLLAQPLPADGKEAQVRRRVGGVRGLLEIVNCYACIILSEFYMRID
;
A
#
# COMPACT_ATOMS: atom_id res chain seq x y z
N MET A 1 18.25 20.39 -0.89
CA MET A 1 16.97 19.98 -0.26
C MET A 1 16.87 18.49 -0.04
N ALA A 2 17.16 17.62 -1.04
CA ALA A 2 17.14 16.16 -0.86
C ALA A 2 17.95 15.66 0.37
N GLY A 3 19.22 16.08 0.49
CA GLY A 3 20.06 15.68 1.63
C GLY A 3 19.55 16.16 3.00
N LEU A 4 18.81 17.28 3.05
CA LEU A 4 18.14 17.70 4.27
C LEU A 4 16.97 16.75 4.59
N PHE A 5 16.08 16.53 3.62
CA PHE A 5 14.89 15.70 3.83
C PHE A 5 15.24 14.27 4.22
N TYR A 6 16.08 13.59 3.43
CA TYR A 6 16.45 12.20 3.71
C TYR A 6 17.35 12.08 4.95
N GLY A 7 18.15 13.10 5.27
CA GLY A 7 18.86 13.15 6.55
C GLY A 7 17.91 13.17 7.75
N LEU A 8 16.79 13.91 7.67
CA LEU A 8 15.76 13.90 8.71
C LEU A 8 15.00 12.57 8.75
N ILE A 9 14.69 11.97 7.60
CA ILE A 9 14.10 10.63 7.54
C ILE A 9 15.01 9.61 8.22
N ASP A 10 16.31 9.62 7.96
CA ASP A 10 17.25 8.70 8.61
C ASP A 10 17.30 8.89 10.14
N GLN A 11 17.21 10.13 10.62
CA GLN A 11 17.16 10.45 12.05
C GLN A 11 15.91 9.88 12.74
N THR A 12 14.79 9.69 12.03
CA THR A 12 13.59 9.08 12.63
C THR A 12 13.85 7.68 13.20
N ARG A 13 14.87 6.96 12.67
CA ARG A 13 15.25 5.63 13.13
C ARG A 13 15.81 5.62 14.56
N GLU A 14 16.28 6.76 15.05
CA GLU A 14 16.79 6.90 16.42
C GLU A 14 15.67 6.75 17.47
N PHE A 15 14.41 7.03 17.09
CA PHE A 15 13.26 6.97 18.00
C PHE A 15 12.78 5.54 18.28
N LEU A 16 13.21 4.55 17.50
CA LEU A 16 12.83 3.14 17.70
C LEU A 16 13.14 2.61 19.10
N ARG A 17 14.21 3.13 19.73
CA ARG A 17 14.67 2.67 21.03
C ARG A 17 14.25 3.57 22.18
N LEU A 18 13.49 4.63 21.91
CA LEU A 18 13.04 5.56 22.93
C LEU A 18 11.65 5.15 23.46
N PRO A 19 11.42 5.26 24.77
CA PRO A 19 10.14 4.91 25.37
C PRO A 19 9.01 5.83 24.90
N ASP A 20 9.32 7.09 24.60
CA ASP A 20 8.38 8.08 24.10
C ASP A 20 9.00 8.86 22.94
N ALA A 21 8.30 8.91 21.81
CA ALA A 21 8.67 9.75 20.69
C ALA A 21 8.33 11.23 20.99
N PRO A 22 9.13 12.20 20.51
CA PRO A 22 8.92 13.61 20.82
C PRO A 22 7.65 14.22 20.20
N VAL A 23 7.06 13.53 19.22
CA VAL A 23 5.78 13.81 18.55
C VAL A 23 5.19 12.48 18.08
N PRO A 24 3.87 12.38 17.85
CA PRO A 24 3.25 11.10 17.53
C PRO A 24 3.53 10.61 16.10
N SER A 25 3.77 11.53 15.14
CA SER A 25 3.92 11.19 13.72
C SER A 25 5.26 11.58 13.10
N VAL A 26 5.63 10.86 12.03
CA VAL A 26 6.79 11.20 11.18
C VAL A 26 6.61 12.58 10.57
N GLY A 27 5.40 12.88 10.06
CA GLY A 27 5.10 14.16 9.43
C GLY A 27 5.28 15.35 10.37
N GLU A 28 4.78 15.29 11.61
CA GLU A 28 4.97 16.36 12.60
C GLU A 28 6.45 16.58 12.93
N TYR A 29 7.23 15.49 13.04
CA TYR A 29 8.66 15.60 13.29
C TYR A 29 9.35 16.32 12.13
N LEU A 30 9.14 15.86 10.90
CA LEU A 30 9.73 16.46 9.71
C LEU A 30 9.33 17.94 9.57
N LYS A 31 8.05 18.27 9.74
CA LYS A 31 7.54 19.65 9.67
C LYS A 31 8.19 20.54 10.73
N ARG A 32 8.36 20.03 11.97
CA ARG A 32 9.02 20.76 13.06
C ARG A 32 10.49 21.05 12.74
N GLU A 33 11.26 20.04 12.34
CA GLU A 33 12.68 20.20 12.04
C GLU A 33 12.88 21.10 10.81
N ILE A 34 12.08 20.92 9.75
CA ILE A 34 12.10 21.78 8.56
C ILE A 34 11.79 23.24 8.93
N SER A 35 10.81 23.48 9.81
CA SER A 35 10.48 24.84 10.27
C SER A 35 11.67 25.50 10.98
N GLN A 36 12.39 24.75 11.82
CA GLN A 36 13.59 25.24 12.50
C GLN A 36 14.71 25.56 11.50
N HIS A 37 14.96 24.67 10.54
CA HIS A 37 15.93 24.91 9.47
C HIS A 37 15.54 26.12 8.61
N ALA A 38 14.26 26.28 8.28
CA ALA A 38 13.76 27.36 7.46
C ALA A 38 13.87 28.74 8.12
N ALA A 39 13.81 28.81 9.45
CA ALA A 39 14.02 30.05 10.20
C ALA A 39 15.45 30.62 10.01
N GLY A 40 16.43 29.76 9.73
CA GLY A 40 17.82 30.15 9.48
C GLY A 40 18.14 30.51 8.02
N TRP A 41 17.19 30.38 7.10
CA TRP A 41 17.40 30.72 5.69
C TRP A 41 17.54 32.23 5.52
N THR A 42 18.56 32.67 4.76
CA THR A 42 18.87 34.08 4.51
C THR A 42 18.51 34.51 3.09
N GLU A 43 18.05 33.58 2.25
CA GLU A 43 17.67 33.86 0.87
C GLU A 43 16.35 34.65 0.77
N ASP A 44 16.06 35.15 -0.44
CA ASP A 44 14.84 35.86 -0.77
C ASP A 44 13.59 34.94 -0.70
N GLU A 45 12.42 35.55 -0.70
CA GLU A 45 11.14 34.86 -0.53
C GLU A 45 10.88 33.81 -1.62
N GLU A 46 11.23 34.09 -2.88
CA GLU A 46 10.99 33.17 -3.99
C GLU A 46 11.89 31.94 -3.89
N THR A 47 13.16 32.13 -3.53
CA THR A 47 14.06 31.01 -3.23
C THR A 47 13.54 30.16 -2.06
N ARG A 48 12.97 30.76 -1.02
CA ARG A 48 12.37 30.02 0.11
C ARG A 48 11.14 29.22 -0.32
N LYS A 49 10.24 29.82 -1.10
CA LYS A 49 9.05 29.14 -1.66
C LYS A 49 9.47 27.94 -2.50
N LEU A 50 10.46 28.09 -3.38
CA LEU A 50 10.96 26.99 -4.19
C LEU A 50 11.57 25.87 -3.35
N LYS A 51 12.35 26.19 -2.30
CA LYS A 51 12.85 25.18 -1.36
C LYS A 51 11.72 24.39 -0.68
N LEU A 52 10.65 25.07 -0.28
CA LEU A 52 9.48 24.44 0.34
C LEU A 52 8.68 23.59 -0.66
N ALA A 53 8.52 24.05 -1.90
CA ALA A 53 7.87 23.28 -2.96
C ALA A 53 8.66 22.00 -3.28
N ILE A 54 9.99 22.08 -3.32
CA ILE A 54 10.86 20.90 -3.49
C ILE A 54 10.69 19.94 -2.29
N LEU A 55 10.68 20.45 -1.05
CA LEU A 55 10.42 19.62 0.13
C LEU A 55 9.04 18.96 0.07
N ASN A 56 8.00 19.68 -0.35
CA ASN A 56 6.67 19.14 -0.53
C ASN A 56 6.65 17.95 -1.51
N SER A 57 7.43 18.03 -2.60
CA SER A 57 7.57 16.89 -3.51
C SER A 57 8.17 15.66 -2.83
N PHE A 58 9.13 15.82 -1.92
CA PHE A 58 9.70 14.70 -1.15
C PHE A 58 8.71 14.13 -0.13
N PHE A 59 7.87 14.96 0.51
CA PHE A 59 6.76 14.45 1.35
C PHE A 59 5.79 13.59 0.53
N ASN A 60 5.45 14.01 -0.70
CA ASN A 60 4.58 13.22 -1.57
C ASN A 60 5.23 11.90 -2.01
N VAL A 61 6.55 11.90 -2.27
CA VAL A 61 7.32 10.67 -2.53
C VAL A 61 7.24 9.74 -1.32
N GLU A 62 7.48 10.26 -0.11
CA GLU A 62 7.44 9.45 1.11
C GLU A 62 6.03 8.91 1.41
N CYS A 63 4.98 9.67 1.06
CA CYS A 63 3.60 9.19 1.10
C CYS A 63 3.39 7.99 0.14
N CYS A 64 3.99 8.02 -1.05
CA CYS A 64 3.97 6.88 -1.97
C CYS A 64 4.74 5.70 -1.38
N VAL A 65 5.94 5.90 -0.84
CA VAL A 65 6.74 4.84 -0.22
C VAL A 65 5.98 4.17 0.94
N SER A 66 5.40 4.97 1.83
CA SER A 66 4.65 4.48 3.00
C SER A 66 3.23 4.03 2.67
N GLY A 67 2.70 4.34 1.47
CA GLY A 67 1.31 4.02 1.10
C GLY A 67 0.29 4.74 1.97
N THR A 68 0.56 6.01 2.30
CA THR A 68 -0.27 6.84 3.18
C THR A 68 -0.76 8.10 2.45
N HIS A 69 -1.83 8.72 2.95
CA HIS A 69 -2.25 10.04 2.47
C HIS A 69 -1.36 11.17 2.98
N SER A 70 -0.81 11.02 4.19
CA SER A 70 0.07 12.00 4.82
C SER A 70 1.05 11.30 5.76
N MET A 71 2.27 11.83 5.84
CA MET A 71 3.25 11.39 6.84
C MET A 71 2.81 11.72 8.27
N ASP A 72 1.83 12.61 8.46
CA ASP A 72 1.23 12.87 9.78
C ASP A 72 0.40 11.68 10.29
N LEU A 73 0.04 10.73 9.42
CA LEU A 73 -0.66 9.51 9.79
C LEU A 73 0.29 8.37 10.15
N VAL A 74 1.60 8.50 9.87
CA VAL A 74 2.59 7.45 10.10
C VAL A 74 3.23 7.63 11.48
N ALA A 75 3.16 6.60 12.32
CA ALA A 75 3.67 6.67 13.69
C ALA A 75 5.20 6.83 13.71
N LEU A 76 5.72 7.76 14.52
CA LEU A 76 7.15 8.06 14.56
C LEU A 76 7.99 6.95 15.19
N ALA A 77 7.61 6.49 16.39
CA ALA A 77 8.39 5.48 17.14
C ALA A 77 8.64 4.18 16.36
N PRO A 78 7.62 3.51 15.77
CA PRO A 78 7.81 2.25 15.07
C PRO A 78 8.34 2.43 13.63
N PHE A 79 8.48 3.66 13.11
CA PHE A 79 8.89 3.88 11.72
C PHE A 79 10.26 3.27 11.40
N GLY A 80 11.17 3.27 12.38
CA GLY A 80 12.50 2.67 12.26
C GLY A 80 12.54 1.14 12.30
N GLU A 81 11.42 0.44 12.56
CA GLU A 81 11.36 -1.03 12.55
C GLU A 81 11.52 -1.60 11.14
N TYR A 82 11.09 -0.84 10.12
CA TYR A 82 11.20 -1.26 8.74
C TYR A 82 12.67 -1.36 8.30
N THR A 83 13.06 -2.55 7.83
CA THR A 83 14.43 -2.82 7.39
C THR A 83 14.52 -2.74 5.87
N VAL A 84 15.30 -1.78 5.38
CA VAL A 84 15.69 -1.71 3.96
C VAL A 84 16.84 -2.68 3.71
N LEU A 85 16.66 -3.61 2.78
CA LEU A 85 17.71 -4.54 2.37
C LEU A 85 18.72 -3.85 1.43
N PRO A 86 20.00 -4.25 1.46
CA PRO A 86 20.98 -3.73 0.51
C PRO A 86 20.71 -4.26 -0.90
N GLY A 87 21.04 -3.46 -1.90
CA GLY A 87 20.84 -3.79 -3.31
C GLY A 87 20.27 -2.60 -4.07
N LEU A 88 20.33 -2.65 -5.39
CA LEU A 88 19.56 -1.73 -6.23
C LEU A 88 18.22 -2.39 -6.55
N ASP A 89 17.14 -1.63 -6.38
CA ASP A 89 15.81 -2.07 -6.80
C ASP A 89 15.81 -2.42 -8.29
N CYS A 90 15.16 -3.53 -8.64
CA CYS A 90 15.10 -4.02 -10.00
C CYS A 90 13.70 -4.50 -10.33
N THR A 91 13.31 -4.40 -11.60
CA THR A 91 12.04 -4.92 -12.11
C THR A 91 12.23 -6.30 -12.74
N PHE A 92 11.13 -7.07 -12.83
CA PHE A 92 11.09 -8.30 -13.63
C PHE A 92 10.71 -7.94 -15.07
N PRO A 93 11.60 -8.12 -16.08
CA PRO A 93 11.32 -7.70 -17.45
C PRO A 93 10.08 -8.39 -18.07
N GLY A 94 9.77 -9.61 -17.63
CA GLY A 94 8.56 -10.35 -18.05
C GLY A 94 7.31 -10.07 -17.19
N GLY A 95 7.37 -9.07 -16.31
CA GLY A 95 6.33 -8.73 -15.35
C GLY A 95 6.39 -9.55 -14.06
N TYR A 96 6.03 -8.92 -12.94
CA TYR A 96 6.03 -9.54 -11.61
C TYR A 96 5.12 -10.77 -11.50
N GLN A 97 4.02 -10.81 -12.25
CA GLN A 97 3.09 -11.94 -12.26
C GLN A 97 3.73 -13.25 -12.74
N GLY A 98 4.85 -13.21 -13.47
CA GLY A 98 5.61 -14.40 -13.83
C GLY A 98 6.05 -15.21 -12.60
N LEU A 99 6.35 -14.55 -11.48
CA LEU A 99 6.72 -15.20 -10.23
C LEU A 99 5.55 -15.98 -9.62
N THR A 100 4.38 -15.34 -9.47
CA THR A 100 3.18 -16.01 -8.91
C THR A 100 2.68 -17.12 -9.81
N ASN A 101 2.75 -16.94 -11.13
CA ASN A 101 2.44 -18.00 -12.10
C ASN A 101 3.37 -19.20 -11.93
N ARG A 102 4.67 -18.97 -11.64
CA ARG A 102 5.62 -20.07 -11.44
C ARG A 102 5.38 -20.81 -10.12
N ILE A 103 5.02 -20.09 -9.06
CA ILE A 103 4.61 -20.69 -7.78
C ILE A 103 3.34 -21.52 -7.98
N MET A 104 2.33 -20.97 -8.64
CA MET A 104 1.08 -21.66 -8.99
C MET A 104 1.33 -22.96 -9.76
N ALA A 105 2.19 -22.92 -10.78
CA ALA A 105 2.54 -24.08 -11.59
C ALA A 105 3.35 -25.17 -10.83
N SER A 106 3.83 -24.87 -9.61
CA SER A 106 4.51 -25.85 -8.75
C SER A 106 3.57 -26.59 -7.79
N LEU A 107 2.33 -26.12 -7.65
CA LEU A 107 1.31 -26.76 -6.82
C LEU A 107 0.69 -27.95 -7.57
N PRO A 108 0.13 -28.94 -6.86
CA PRO A 108 -0.66 -30.00 -7.49
C PRO A 108 -1.83 -29.41 -8.30
N GLU A 109 -2.25 -30.15 -9.33
CA GLU A 109 -3.39 -29.77 -10.17
C GLU A 109 -4.65 -29.57 -9.32
N ASP A 110 -5.48 -28.60 -9.73
CA ASP A 110 -6.79 -28.29 -9.14
C ASP A 110 -6.80 -27.90 -7.64
N VAL A 111 -5.65 -27.59 -7.05
CA VAL A 111 -5.56 -27.14 -5.64
C VAL A 111 -6.10 -25.72 -5.44
N VAL A 112 -6.04 -24.88 -6.48
CA VAL A 112 -6.51 -23.48 -6.40
C VAL A 112 -7.79 -23.31 -7.20
N VAL A 113 -8.83 -22.89 -6.49
CA VAL A 113 -10.16 -22.66 -7.05
C VAL A 113 -10.36 -21.16 -7.25
N PHE A 114 -10.32 -20.72 -8.50
CA PHE A 114 -10.60 -19.33 -8.87
C PHE A 114 -12.10 -19.02 -8.81
N ASN A 115 -12.44 -17.72 -8.76
CA ASN A 115 -13.82 -17.23 -8.70
C ASN A 115 -14.64 -17.83 -7.55
N LYS A 116 -13.97 -18.11 -6.42
CA LYS A 116 -14.56 -18.75 -5.23
C LYS A 116 -14.41 -17.85 -3.99
N PRO A 117 -15.08 -16.69 -3.96
CA PRO A 117 -14.96 -15.77 -2.84
C PRO A 117 -15.52 -16.40 -1.55
N VAL A 118 -14.75 -16.29 -0.48
CA VAL A 118 -15.17 -16.68 0.87
C VAL A 118 -16.04 -15.57 1.44
N LYS A 119 -17.19 -15.95 1.99
CA LYS A 119 -18.13 -15.05 2.64
C LYS A 119 -17.89 -14.98 4.15
N THR A 120 -17.83 -16.13 4.81
CA THR A 120 -17.69 -16.23 6.27
C THR A 120 -16.89 -17.47 6.66
N ILE A 121 -15.98 -17.31 7.62
CA ILE A 121 -15.23 -18.40 8.26
C ILE A 121 -15.89 -18.68 9.60
N HIS A 122 -16.59 -19.82 9.67
CA HIS A 122 -17.18 -20.33 10.90
C HIS A 122 -16.14 -21.14 11.65
N TRP A 123 -15.68 -20.69 12.82
CA TRP A 123 -14.63 -21.35 13.60
C TRP A 123 -15.08 -21.63 15.04
N ASN A 124 -14.24 -22.35 15.80
CA ASN A 124 -14.58 -22.82 17.17
C ASN A 124 -15.88 -23.66 17.21
N GLY A 125 -16.11 -24.46 16.15
CA GLY A 125 -17.30 -25.29 16.00
C GLY A 125 -17.00 -26.78 15.88
N SER A 126 -18.02 -27.54 15.47
CA SER A 126 -17.92 -28.97 15.14
C SER A 126 -18.81 -29.26 13.95
N PHE A 127 -18.26 -29.12 12.74
CA PHE A 127 -18.96 -29.19 11.47
C PHE A 127 -18.73 -30.55 10.81
N ARG A 128 -19.79 -31.23 10.38
CA ARG A 128 -19.67 -32.54 9.73
C ARG A 128 -19.45 -32.40 8.23
N GLU A 129 -18.56 -33.21 7.69
CA GLU A 129 -18.47 -33.43 6.25
C GLU A 129 -19.74 -34.06 5.69
N ALA A 130 -20.03 -33.77 4.42
CA ALA A 130 -21.16 -34.34 3.70
C ALA A 130 -20.96 -35.83 3.35
N SER A 131 -19.72 -36.33 3.41
CA SER A 131 -19.35 -37.74 3.20
C SER A 131 -19.88 -38.62 4.34
N SER A 132 -20.02 -39.94 4.13
CA SER A 132 -20.46 -40.89 5.17
C SER A 132 -19.41 -41.99 5.36
N PRO A 133 -18.91 -42.25 6.59
CA PRO A 133 -19.20 -41.58 7.86
C PRO A 133 -18.45 -40.24 7.98
N GLY A 134 -19.14 -39.10 7.93
CA GLY A 134 -18.53 -37.77 7.82
C GLY A 134 -17.67 -37.41 9.04
N GLU A 135 -16.42 -37.06 8.79
CA GLU A 135 -15.52 -36.54 9.80
C GLU A 135 -16.03 -35.18 10.32
N THR A 136 -15.74 -34.86 11.59
CA THR A 136 -16.06 -33.58 12.19
C THR A 136 -14.84 -32.66 12.16
N CYS A 137 -15.00 -31.46 11.59
CA CYS A 137 -13.98 -30.43 11.47
C CYS A 137 -14.29 -29.24 12.40
N PRO A 138 -13.26 -28.57 12.95
CA PRO A 138 -13.42 -27.41 13.84
C PRO A 138 -13.80 -26.10 13.11
N VAL A 139 -13.62 -26.03 11.79
CA VAL A 139 -13.87 -24.84 10.96
C VAL A 139 -14.73 -25.21 9.75
N LEU A 140 -15.58 -24.30 9.30
CA LEU A 140 -16.35 -24.36 8.07
C LEU A 140 -16.20 -23.04 7.30
N VAL A 141 -15.70 -23.13 6.07
CA VAL A 141 -15.57 -21.99 5.17
C VAL A 141 -16.84 -21.90 4.31
N GLU A 142 -17.63 -20.85 4.49
CA GLU A 142 -18.81 -20.53 3.65
C GLU A 142 -18.39 -19.59 2.52
N CYS A 143 -18.67 -19.96 1.28
CA CYS A 143 -18.45 -19.15 0.09
C CYS A 143 -19.69 -18.34 -0.28
N GLU A 144 -19.50 -17.24 -1.05
CA GLU A 144 -20.63 -16.40 -1.49
C GLU A 144 -21.62 -17.15 -2.40
N ASP A 145 -21.15 -18.18 -3.10
CA ASP A 145 -21.98 -19.05 -3.95
C ASP A 145 -22.71 -20.16 -3.18
N GLY A 146 -22.63 -20.16 -1.84
CA GLY A 146 -23.24 -21.15 -0.96
C GLY A 146 -22.43 -22.45 -0.81
N GLY A 147 -21.26 -22.55 -1.45
CA GLY A 147 -20.32 -23.64 -1.20
C GLY A 147 -19.80 -23.65 0.23
N CYS A 148 -19.62 -24.84 0.79
CA CYS A 148 -19.17 -25.02 2.18
C CYS A 148 -18.01 -26.02 2.25
N PHE A 149 -16.92 -25.65 2.92
CA PHE A 149 -15.73 -26.47 3.05
C PHE A 149 -15.38 -26.68 4.54
N PRO A 150 -15.68 -27.85 5.11
CA PRO A 150 -15.17 -28.24 6.43
C PRO A 150 -13.65 -28.35 6.39
N ALA A 151 -12.97 -27.83 7.40
CA ALA A 151 -11.51 -27.85 7.46
C ALA A 151 -10.97 -27.96 8.89
N HIS A 152 -9.82 -28.61 9.06
CA HIS A 152 -9.07 -28.57 10.33
C HIS A 152 -8.33 -27.25 10.51
N HIS A 153 -7.87 -26.65 9.43
CA HIS A 153 -7.09 -25.42 9.42
C HIS A 153 -7.53 -24.51 8.29
N VAL A 154 -7.46 -23.20 8.52
CA VAL A 154 -7.68 -22.18 7.49
C VAL A 154 -6.56 -21.16 7.60
N ILE A 155 -5.90 -20.85 6.50
CA ILE A 155 -4.91 -19.78 6.43
C ILE A 155 -5.57 -18.61 5.69
N VAL A 156 -5.69 -17.48 6.37
CA VAL A 156 -6.29 -16.26 5.85
C VAL A 156 -5.19 -15.33 5.39
N THR A 157 -5.16 -15.08 4.09
CA THR A 157 -4.20 -14.18 3.45
C THR A 157 -4.90 -13.04 2.70
N VAL A 158 -6.15 -12.74 3.07
CA VAL A 158 -6.88 -11.61 2.47
C VAL A 158 -6.26 -10.28 2.94
N PRO A 159 -6.25 -9.24 2.08
CA PRO A 159 -5.65 -7.94 2.42
C PRO A 159 -6.25 -7.28 3.66
N LEU A 160 -5.46 -6.47 4.35
CA LEU A 160 -5.92 -5.74 5.55
C LEU A 160 -7.12 -4.82 5.24
N GLY A 161 -7.15 -4.17 4.07
CA GLY A 161 -8.30 -3.35 3.66
C GLY A 161 -9.60 -4.14 3.59
N PHE A 162 -9.57 -5.36 3.05
CA PHE A 162 -10.72 -6.27 3.07
C PHE A 162 -11.12 -6.65 4.51
N LEU A 163 -10.14 -6.99 5.36
CA LEU A 163 -10.40 -7.32 6.77
C LEU A 163 -11.04 -6.14 7.50
N LYS A 164 -10.59 -4.89 7.28
CA LYS A 164 -11.18 -3.70 7.89
C LYS A 164 -12.65 -3.52 7.53
N GLU A 165 -13.01 -3.77 6.27
CA GLU A 165 -14.38 -3.58 5.78
C GLU A 165 -15.32 -4.73 6.15
N ARG A 166 -14.80 -5.95 6.28
CA ARG A 166 -15.59 -7.17 6.51
C ARG A 166 -15.37 -7.78 7.90
N LEU A 167 -14.70 -7.06 8.81
CA LEU A 167 -14.30 -7.55 10.13
C LEU A 167 -15.46 -8.21 10.89
N ASP A 168 -16.63 -7.57 10.83
CA ASP A 168 -17.80 -7.96 11.61
C ASP A 168 -18.62 -9.10 10.96
N THR A 169 -18.30 -9.49 9.72
CA THR A 169 -19.08 -10.51 8.96
C THR A 169 -18.24 -11.66 8.41
N PHE A 170 -16.91 -11.50 8.31
CA PHE A 170 -16.01 -12.48 7.74
C PHE A 170 -15.65 -13.62 8.71
N PHE A 171 -15.81 -13.42 10.02
CA PHE A 171 -15.53 -14.43 11.05
C PHE A 171 -16.73 -14.63 11.96
N GLU A 172 -17.10 -15.89 12.18
CA GLU A 172 -18.15 -16.30 13.12
C GLU A 172 -17.63 -17.45 14.01
N PRO A 173 -17.52 -17.29 15.35
CA PRO A 173 -17.81 -16.08 16.12
C PRO A 173 -16.82 -14.93 15.80
N PRO A 174 -17.09 -13.69 16.28
CA PRO A 174 -16.17 -12.56 16.08
C PRO A 174 -14.75 -12.83 16.60
N LEU A 175 -13.77 -12.18 15.97
CA LEU A 175 -12.37 -12.25 16.41
C LEU A 175 -12.18 -11.72 17.84
N PRO A 176 -11.19 -12.22 18.60
CA PRO A 176 -10.83 -11.64 19.89
C PRO A 176 -10.55 -10.14 19.79
N THR A 177 -11.00 -9.37 20.80
CA THR A 177 -10.96 -7.90 20.80
C THR A 177 -9.60 -7.33 20.44
N GLN A 178 -8.50 -7.89 20.96
CA GLN A 178 -7.14 -7.39 20.68
C GLN A 178 -6.78 -7.48 19.19
N LYS A 179 -7.14 -8.59 18.52
CA LYS A 179 -6.90 -8.78 17.09
C LYS A 179 -7.81 -7.89 16.24
N ALA A 180 -9.08 -7.74 16.64
CA ALA A 180 -10.02 -6.84 15.98
C ALA A 180 -9.56 -5.36 16.07
N GLU A 181 -9.06 -4.94 17.24
CA GLU A 181 -8.49 -3.60 17.41
C GLU A 181 -7.20 -3.41 16.61
N ALA A 182 -6.32 -4.40 16.54
CA ALA A 182 -5.13 -4.34 15.67
C ALA A 182 -5.52 -4.11 14.20
N ILE A 183 -6.52 -4.85 13.68
CA ILE A 183 -7.08 -4.64 12.33
C ILE A 183 -7.57 -3.20 12.15
N ARG A 184 -8.22 -2.61 13.15
CA ARG A 184 -8.73 -1.23 13.08
C ARG A 184 -7.60 -0.19 13.12
N LYS A 185 -6.60 -0.37 13.98
CA LYS A 185 -5.52 0.61 14.23
C LYS A 185 -4.45 0.66 13.13
N ILE A 186 -4.03 -0.47 12.57
CA ILE A 186 -2.98 -0.49 11.53
C ILE A 186 -3.47 0.28 10.31
N GLY A 187 -2.61 1.13 9.72
CA GLY A 187 -2.93 1.88 8.52
C GLY A 187 -3.02 0.99 7.30
N PHE A 188 -3.92 1.30 6.36
CA PHE A 188 -3.98 0.67 5.05
C PHE A 188 -4.38 1.73 4.04
N GLY A 189 -3.45 2.15 3.18
CA GLY A 189 -3.68 3.27 2.28
C GLY A 189 -3.52 2.91 0.82
N THR A 190 -3.71 3.92 -0.03
CA THR A 190 -3.85 3.75 -1.48
C THR A 190 -2.66 4.39 -2.20
N ASN A 191 -2.04 3.66 -3.11
CA ASN A 191 -1.03 4.12 -4.05
C ASN A 191 -1.32 3.50 -5.43
N ASN A 192 -1.58 4.36 -6.43
CA ASN A 192 -1.93 3.93 -7.78
C ASN A 192 -0.85 4.31 -8.80
N LYS A 193 -0.84 3.55 -9.88
CA LYS A 193 -0.04 3.79 -11.09
C LYS A 193 -0.93 4.30 -12.21
N ILE A 194 -0.44 5.26 -12.97
CA ILE A 194 -1.10 5.79 -14.17
C ILE A 194 -0.12 5.70 -15.34
N PHE A 195 -0.32 4.72 -16.21
CA PHE A 195 0.45 4.51 -17.42
C PHE A 195 -0.13 5.36 -18.56
N LEU A 196 0.72 6.18 -19.17
CA LEU A 196 0.38 7.03 -20.31
C LEU A 196 1.23 6.60 -21.50
N GLU A 197 0.58 6.16 -22.57
CA GLU A 197 1.25 5.79 -23.81
C GLU A 197 1.30 6.98 -24.76
N PHE A 198 2.44 7.20 -25.42
CA PHE A 198 2.65 8.23 -26.41
C PHE A 198 3.01 7.62 -27.76
N GLU A 199 2.61 8.31 -28.84
CA GLU A 199 3.03 7.95 -30.20
C GLU A 199 4.53 8.19 -30.40
N GLU A 200 5.05 9.29 -29.86
CA GLU A 200 6.47 9.64 -29.87
C GLU A 200 6.88 10.16 -28.49
N PRO A 201 8.10 9.84 -28.00
CA PRO A 201 8.58 10.31 -26.72
C PRO A 201 8.93 11.81 -26.83
N PHE A 202 8.47 12.61 -25.87
CA PHE A 202 8.87 14.02 -25.75
C PHE A 202 10.07 14.23 -24.80
N TRP A 203 10.49 13.16 -24.11
CA TRP A 203 11.58 13.16 -23.16
C TRP A 203 12.89 12.67 -23.79
N GLU A 204 14.01 13.00 -23.15
CA GLU A 204 15.34 12.56 -23.60
C GLU A 204 15.52 11.03 -23.48
N PRO A 205 16.28 10.38 -24.38
CA PRO A 205 16.46 8.92 -24.37
C PRO A 205 17.02 8.35 -23.05
N ASP A 206 17.88 9.11 -22.37
CA ASP A 206 18.50 8.71 -21.09
C ASP A 206 17.66 9.12 -19.86
N CYS A 207 16.50 9.74 -20.07
CA CYS A 207 15.61 10.12 -18.98
C CYS A 207 14.96 8.87 -18.36
N GLN A 208 15.21 8.65 -17.07
CA GLN A 208 14.59 7.55 -16.32
C GLN A 208 13.37 7.99 -15.53
N PHE A 209 13.38 9.22 -15.01
CA PHE A 209 12.31 9.74 -14.18
C PHE A 209 12.12 11.24 -14.39
N ILE A 210 10.87 11.66 -14.59
CA ILE A 210 10.45 13.06 -14.69
C ILE A 210 9.82 13.43 -13.34
N GLN A 211 10.61 14.01 -12.44
CA GLN A 211 10.10 14.50 -11.16
C GLN A 211 9.34 15.82 -11.34
N VAL A 212 8.18 15.95 -10.69
CA VAL A 212 7.37 17.17 -10.75
C VAL A 212 7.44 17.91 -9.42
N VAL A 213 7.77 19.21 -9.48
CA VAL A 213 7.72 20.12 -8.34
C VAL A 213 6.59 21.12 -8.58
N TRP A 214 5.64 21.16 -7.65
CA TRP A 214 4.49 22.06 -7.73
C TRP A 214 4.82 23.37 -7.03
N GLU A 215 4.95 24.45 -7.80
CA GLU A 215 5.14 25.80 -7.26
C GLU A 215 4.03 26.18 -6.27
N ASP A 216 4.37 27.09 -5.35
CA ASP A 216 3.50 27.59 -4.29
C ASP A 216 2.93 26.51 -3.36
N THR A 217 3.61 25.36 -3.26
CA THR A 217 3.29 24.33 -2.26
C THR A 217 4.32 24.31 -1.13
N SER A 218 3.88 23.91 0.06
CA SER A 218 4.74 23.79 1.24
C SER A 218 4.23 22.68 2.14
N PRO A 219 5.11 21.80 2.66
CA PRO A 219 4.70 20.79 3.63
C PRO A 219 4.34 21.40 4.99
N LEU A 220 4.65 22.68 5.21
CA LEU A 220 4.34 23.41 6.45
C LEU A 220 2.96 24.07 6.43
N GLN A 221 2.23 23.96 5.32
CA GLN A 221 0.88 24.47 5.17
C GLN A 221 -0.07 23.29 5.00
N ASP A 222 -1.16 23.30 5.76
CA ASP A 222 -2.21 22.31 5.57
C ASP A 222 -2.95 22.64 4.26
N GLY A 223 -2.64 21.87 3.23
CA GLY A 223 -3.31 21.95 1.93
C GLY A 223 -4.73 21.40 2.02
N ALA A 224 -5.63 22.10 2.70
CA ALA A 224 -7.07 21.82 2.72
C ALA A 224 -7.72 22.22 1.38
N SER A 225 -7.11 21.84 0.25
CA SER A 225 -7.72 22.00 -1.06
C SER A 225 -8.57 20.76 -1.34
N GLU A 226 -9.83 20.97 -1.71
CA GLU A 226 -10.70 19.86 -2.12
C GLU A 226 -10.04 19.07 -3.27
N PRO A 227 -9.89 17.73 -3.14
CA PRO A 227 -9.17 16.91 -4.12
C PRO A 227 -9.63 17.12 -5.56
N GLN A 228 -10.91 17.46 -5.75
CA GLN A 228 -11.57 17.63 -7.05
C GLN A 228 -10.88 18.63 -8.00
N HIS A 229 -10.14 19.62 -7.49
CA HIS A 229 -9.52 20.65 -8.33
C HIS A 229 -8.00 20.51 -8.48
N VAL A 230 -7.35 19.67 -7.66
CA VAL A 230 -5.89 19.63 -7.57
C VAL A 230 -5.32 18.24 -7.26
N TRP A 231 -6.10 17.15 -7.44
CA TRP A 231 -5.65 15.78 -7.14
C TRP A 231 -4.29 15.45 -7.76
N PHE A 232 -4.04 15.91 -8.98
CA PHE A 232 -2.79 15.69 -9.71
C PHE A 232 -1.58 16.35 -9.03
N LYS A 233 -1.75 17.32 -8.13
CA LYS A 233 -0.64 17.91 -7.35
C LYS A 233 -0.03 16.92 -6.35
N LYS A 234 -0.71 15.80 -6.06
CA LYS A 234 -0.18 14.70 -5.26
C LYS A 234 0.70 13.73 -6.08
N LEU A 235 0.68 13.84 -7.41
CA LEU A 235 1.54 13.07 -8.30
C LEU A 235 3.01 13.49 -8.12
N ILE A 236 3.89 12.51 -7.93
CA ILE A 236 5.31 12.74 -7.63
C ILE A 236 6.18 12.92 -8.88
N GLY A 237 5.69 12.43 -10.02
CA GLY A 237 6.41 12.38 -11.26
C GLY A 237 6.07 11.14 -12.07
N PHE A 238 6.86 10.90 -13.10
CA PHE A 238 6.68 9.82 -14.06
C PHE A 238 7.96 9.03 -14.25
N LEU A 239 7.90 7.72 -14.01
CA LEU A 239 8.94 6.80 -14.43
C LEU A 239 8.81 6.57 -15.93
N VAL A 240 9.91 6.73 -16.66
CA VAL A 240 10.00 6.34 -18.06
C VAL A 240 10.20 4.83 -18.11
N LEU A 241 9.22 4.11 -18.67
CA LEU A 241 9.38 2.67 -18.84
C LEU A 241 10.37 2.38 -19.98
N PRO A 242 11.19 1.32 -19.85
CA PRO A 242 12.03 0.86 -20.95
C PRO A 242 11.18 0.64 -22.21
N PRO A 243 11.70 0.99 -23.41
CA PRO A 243 10.96 0.81 -24.64
C PRO A 243 10.60 -0.67 -24.82
N PHE A 244 9.31 -0.92 -25.04
CA PHE A 244 8.80 -2.23 -25.41
C PHE A 244 8.16 -2.10 -26.80
N GLU A 245 8.78 -2.76 -27.78
CA GLU A 245 8.42 -2.60 -29.19
C GLU A 245 8.47 -1.12 -29.63
N SER A 246 7.36 -0.59 -30.16
CA SER A 246 7.20 0.81 -30.54
C SER A 246 6.42 1.64 -29.51
N ALA A 247 6.26 1.15 -28.28
CA ALA A 247 5.49 1.86 -27.24
C ALA A 247 6.40 2.78 -26.41
N HIS A 248 5.96 4.02 -26.23
CA HIS A 248 6.60 5.02 -25.38
C HIS A 248 5.72 5.30 -24.17
N VAL A 249 6.12 4.82 -22.98
CA VAL A 249 5.23 4.80 -21.82
C VAL A 249 5.83 5.53 -20.62
N LEU A 250 5.03 6.43 -20.04
CA LEU A 250 5.27 7.03 -18.73
C LEU A 250 4.40 6.36 -17.67
N CYS A 251 4.95 6.06 -16.50
CA CYS A 251 4.22 5.57 -15.34
C CYS A 251 4.22 6.62 -14.23
N GLY A 252 3.10 7.30 -14.05
CA GLY A 252 2.87 8.22 -12.94
C GLY A 252 2.50 7.50 -11.64
N PHE A 253 2.95 8.05 -10.50
CA PHE A 253 2.65 7.50 -9.16
C PHE A 253 1.90 8.54 -8.33
N ILE A 254 0.84 8.09 -7.63
CA ILE A 254 0.02 8.94 -6.78
C ILE A 254 -0.54 8.14 -5.59
N ALA A 255 -0.42 8.71 -4.39
CA ALA A 255 -0.90 8.09 -3.15
C ALA A 255 -1.95 8.95 -2.41
N GLY A 256 -2.64 8.34 -1.45
CA GLY A 256 -3.59 9.01 -0.57
C GLY A 256 -4.99 9.21 -1.14
N LEU A 257 -5.76 10.09 -0.49
CA LEU A 257 -7.15 10.41 -0.87
C LEU A 257 -7.24 11.00 -2.29
N GLU A 258 -6.21 11.69 -2.76
CA GLU A 258 -6.14 12.20 -4.13
C GLU A 258 -6.01 11.07 -5.16
N SER A 259 -5.33 9.98 -4.79
CA SER A 259 -5.30 8.74 -5.58
C SER A 259 -6.66 8.05 -5.60
N GLU A 260 -7.36 8.01 -4.47
CA GLU A 260 -8.72 7.46 -4.38
C GLU A 260 -9.72 8.28 -5.20
N PHE A 261 -9.61 9.61 -5.16
CA PHE A 261 -10.40 10.50 -6.01
C PHE A 261 -10.12 10.23 -7.49
N MET A 262 -8.85 10.07 -7.88
CA MET A 262 -8.48 9.71 -9.25
C MET A 262 -9.18 8.43 -9.71
N GLU A 263 -9.35 7.41 -8.86
CA GLU A 263 -10.08 6.18 -9.20
C GLU A 263 -11.54 6.43 -9.64
N THR A 264 -12.18 7.49 -9.14
CA THR A 264 -13.58 7.84 -9.44
C THR A 264 -13.79 8.53 -10.79
N LEU A 265 -12.73 9.11 -11.35
CA LEU A 265 -12.77 9.79 -12.65
C LEU A 265 -12.92 8.79 -13.80
N SER A 266 -13.34 9.24 -14.97
CA SER A 266 -13.22 8.45 -16.20
C SER A 266 -11.76 8.43 -16.70
N ASP A 267 -11.45 7.48 -17.58
CA ASP A 267 -10.12 7.41 -18.18
C ASP A 267 -9.84 8.64 -19.06
N GLU A 268 -10.85 9.18 -19.74
CA GLU A 268 -10.76 10.43 -20.51
C GLU A 268 -10.46 11.63 -19.62
N GLU A 269 -11.10 11.76 -18.45
CA GLU A 269 -10.84 12.85 -17.50
C GLU A 269 -9.41 12.82 -16.98
N VAL A 270 -8.89 11.62 -16.65
CA VAL A 270 -7.49 11.43 -16.22
C VAL A 270 -6.53 11.80 -17.35
N LEU A 271 -6.78 11.30 -18.56
CA LEU A 271 -5.92 11.55 -19.73
C LEU A 271 -5.89 13.04 -20.10
N LEU A 272 -7.04 13.71 -20.12
CA LEU A 272 -7.14 15.16 -20.38
C LEU A 272 -6.41 15.97 -19.30
N SER A 273 -6.64 15.65 -18.03
CA SER A 273 -5.98 16.33 -16.91
C SER A 273 -4.47 16.20 -16.97
N LEU A 274 -3.96 14.97 -17.18
CA LEU A 274 -2.53 14.73 -17.22
C LEU A 274 -1.86 15.27 -18.49
N THR A 275 -2.58 15.36 -19.61
CA THR A 275 -2.11 16.10 -20.80
C THR A 275 -1.87 17.57 -20.47
N GLN A 276 -2.82 18.21 -19.80
CA GLN A 276 -2.69 19.61 -19.41
C GLN A 276 -1.55 19.82 -18.38
N VAL A 277 -1.41 18.88 -17.44
CA VAL A 277 -0.27 18.87 -16.50
C VAL A 277 1.04 18.79 -17.27
N LEU A 278 1.21 17.81 -18.16
CA LEU A 278 2.44 17.62 -18.92
C LEU A 278 2.79 18.84 -19.78
N ARG A 279 1.82 19.43 -20.48
CA ARG A 279 2.01 20.69 -21.21
C ARG A 279 2.50 21.83 -20.31
N ARG A 280 1.89 21.96 -19.12
CA ARG A 280 2.26 23.00 -18.16
C ARG A 280 3.66 22.79 -17.59
N VAL A 281 3.97 21.59 -17.09
CA VAL A 281 5.25 21.31 -16.40
C VAL A 281 6.43 21.27 -17.37
N THR A 282 6.21 20.93 -18.64
CA THR A 282 7.24 20.98 -19.69
C THR A 282 7.37 22.35 -20.35
N GLY A 283 6.43 23.26 -20.11
CA GLY A 283 6.36 24.56 -20.80
C GLY A 283 6.03 24.44 -22.30
N ASN A 284 5.56 23.28 -22.76
CA ASN A 284 5.23 23.04 -24.16
C ASN A 284 3.71 22.87 -24.34
N ALA A 285 3.03 23.95 -24.76
CA ALA A 285 1.58 23.95 -24.97
C ALA A 285 1.12 23.02 -26.12
N GLU A 286 2.01 22.74 -27.09
CA GLU A 286 1.74 21.92 -28.26
C GLU A 286 2.10 20.44 -28.04
N LEU A 287 2.50 20.04 -26.83
CA LEU A 287 2.82 18.65 -26.50
C LEU A 287 1.61 17.74 -26.85
N PRO A 288 1.79 16.71 -27.71
CA PRO A 288 0.72 15.80 -28.09
C PRO A 288 0.12 15.09 -26.87
N ALA A 289 -1.20 14.88 -26.89
CA ALA A 289 -1.85 14.11 -25.84
C ALA A 289 -1.35 12.65 -25.85
N PRO A 290 -1.29 11.96 -24.70
CA PRO A 290 -1.11 10.53 -24.67
C PRO A 290 -2.19 9.84 -25.52
N ARG A 291 -1.81 8.77 -26.22
CA ARG A 291 -2.70 7.95 -27.03
C ARG A 291 -3.74 7.23 -26.18
N SER A 292 -3.33 6.73 -25.03
CA SER A 292 -4.17 5.99 -24.10
C SER A 292 -3.65 6.07 -22.67
N VAL A 293 -4.51 5.68 -21.74
CA VAL A 293 -4.21 5.57 -20.32
C VAL A 293 -4.59 4.19 -19.80
N LEU A 294 -3.74 3.61 -18.97
CA LEU A 294 -4.04 2.44 -18.14
C LEU A 294 -3.73 2.81 -16.70
N ARG A 295 -4.59 2.49 -15.75
CA ARG A 295 -4.38 2.87 -14.35
C ARG A 295 -4.91 1.83 -13.38
N SER A 296 -4.24 1.70 -12.24
CA SER A 296 -4.75 0.86 -11.16
C SER A 296 -5.88 1.56 -10.40
N ARG A 297 -6.75 0.75 -9.78
CA ARG A 297 -7.84 1.21 -8.90
C ARG A 297 -7.89 0.34 -7.64
N TRP A 298 -6.80 0.38 -6.88
CA TRP A 298 -6.57 -0.51 -5.73
C TRP A 298 -7.57 -0.30 -4.59
N HIS A 299 -7.99 0.94 -4.36
CA HIS A 299 -9.00 1.25 -3.35
C HIS A 299 -10.38 0.68 -3.72
N SER A 300 -10.75 0.81 -4.99
CA SER A 300 -12.02 0.32 -5.53
C SER A 300 -12.06 -1.20 -5.70
N ALA A 301 -10.90 -1.87 -5.70
CA ALA A 301 -10.81 -3.32 -5.82
C ALA A 301 -11.45 -4.01 -4.59
N PRO A 302 -12.59 -4.72 -4.73
CA PRO A 302 -13.42 -5.14 -3.59
C PRO A 302 -12.74 -6.13 -2.66
N TYR A 303 -11.85 -6.97 -3.18
CA TYR A 303 -11.09 -7.96 -2.40
C TYR A 303 -9.73 -7.43 -1.91
N THR A 304 -9.43 -6.13 -2.08
CA THR A 304 -8.18 -5.51 -1.60
C THR A 304 -8.42 -4.27 -0.76
N ARG A 305 -9.20 -3.31 -1.27
CA ARG A 305 -9.58 -2.05 -0.59
C ARG A 305 -8.42 -1.16 -0.19
N GLY A 306 -7.46 -0.99 -1.09
CA GLY A 306 -6.24 -0.21 -0.89
C GLY A 306 -5.03 -0.93 -1.44
N SER A 307 -3.84 -0.42 -1.16
CA SER A 307 -2.59 -0.92 -1.72
C SER A 307 -1.79 -1.72 -0.71
N TYR A 308 -1.38 -1.13 0.43
CA TYR A 308 -0.60 -1.81 1.46
C TYR A 308 -0.68 -1.12 2.82
N SER A 309 -0.22 -1.84 3.85
CA SER A 309 -0.26 -1.41 5.24
C SER A 309 0.89 -0.51 5.64
N TYR A 310 0.65 0.36 6.62
CA TYR A 310 1.67 1.12 7.33
C TYR A 310 1.36 1.15 8.83
N VAL A 311 2.36 1.37 9.68
CA VAL A 311 2.14 1.55 11.12
C VAL A 311 1.64 2.98 11.34
N ALA A 312 0.32 3.11 11.52
CA ALA A 312 -0.35 4.38 11.69
C ALA A 312 -0.17 4.93 13.12
N VAL A 313 -0.32 6.24 13.29
CA VAL A 313 -0.41 6.87 14.62
C VAL A 313 -1.47 6.14 15.46
N GLY A 314 -1.08 5.71 16.66
CA GLY A 314 -1.93 4.90 17.55
C GLY A 314 -1.78 3.39 17.39
N SER A 315 -1.00 2.92 16.40
CA SER A 315 -0.59 1.52 16.26
C SER A 315 0.92 1.34 16.47
N SER A 316 1.38 0.10 16.65
CA SER A 316 2.79 -0.28 16.78
C SER A 316 3.12 -1.57 16.03
N GLY A 317 4.40 -1.97 16.02
CA GLY A 317 4.81 -3.29 15.54
C GLY A 317 4.07 -4.45 16.25
N ASP A 318 3.73 -4.28 17.52
CA ASP A 318 2.96 -5.29 18.28
C ASP A 318 1.57 -5.56 17.66
N ASP A 319 0.95 -4.56 17.01
CA ASP A 319 -0.32 -4.78 16.31
C ASP A 319 -0.12 -5.68 15.09
N VAL A 320 1.02 -5.57 14.39
CA VAL A 320 1.38 -6.45 13.28
C VAL A 320 1.60 -7.88 13.78
N ASP A 321 2.28 -8.03 14.92
CA ASP A 321 2.44 -9.33 15.57
C ASP A 321 1.10 -9.92 16.03
N LEU A 322 0.18 -9.09 16.56
CA LEU A 322 -1.18 -9.49 16.92
C LEU A 322 -1.97 -9.99 15.70
N LEU A 323 -1.77 -9.44 14.50
CA LEU A 323 -2.35 -9.98 13.28
C LEU A 323 -1.85 -11.39 12.99
N ALA A 324 -0.55 -11.64 13.15
CA ALA A 324 0.08 -12.94 12.87
C ALA A 324 -0.29 -14.06 13.86
N GLN A 325 -0.79 -13.72 15.06
CA GLN A 325 -1.16 -14.73 16.07
C GLN A 325 -2.27 -15.67 15.57
N PRO A 326 -2.14 -16.99 15.73
CA PRO A 326 -3.19 -17.93 15.34
C PRO A 326 -4.39 -17.89 16.29
N LEU A 327 -5.54 -18.40 15.84
CA LEU A 327 -6.65 -18.76 16.72
C LEU A 327 -6.73 -20.29 16.91
N PRO A 328 -7.16 -20.77 18.10
CA PRO A 328 -7.44 -19.98 19.30
C PRO A 328 -6.16 -19.43 19.95
N ALA A 329 -6.22 -18.22 20.53
CA ALA A 329 -5.09 -17.68 21.29
C ALA A 329 -4.83 -18.57 22.50
N ASP A 330 -3.65 -19.18 22.57
CA ASP A 330 -3.29 -20.06 23.69
C ASP A 330 -3.38 -19.29 25.01
N GLY A 331 -4.32 -19.68 25.87
CA GLY A 331 -4.33 -19.25 27.26
C GLY A 331 -3.03 -19.70 27.94
N LYS A 332 -2.50 -18.86 28.85
CA LYS A 332 -1.33 -19.18 29.69
C LYS A 332 -1.40 -20.63 30.20
N GLU A 333 -0.31 -21.37 29.98
CA GLU A 333 -0.08 -22.82 30.19
C GLU A 333 -0.27 -23.74 28.97
N ALA A 334 0.60 -23.57 27.97
CA ALA A 334 1.11 -24.71 27.21
C ALA A 334 2.64 -24.66 27.21
N GLN A 335 3.24 -25.13 28.31
CA GLN A 335 4.64 -25.53 28.29
C GLN A 335 4.87 -26.48 27.11
N VAL A 336 5.90 -26.18 26.32
CA VAL A 336 6.72 -27.14 25.54
C VAL A 336 6.21 -28.58 25.67
N ARG A 337 5.29 -28.97 24.79
CA ARG A 337 5.04 -30.38 24.49
C ARG A 337 4.93 -30.56 23.00
N ARG A 338 6.08 -30.89 22.42
CA ARG A 338 6.18 -31.97 21.44
C ARG A 338 5.31 -33.14 21.92
N ARG A 339 4.05 -33.19 21.49
CA ARG A 339 3.24 -34.41 21.47
C ARG A 339 2.46 -34.42 20.17
N VAL A 340 2.93 -35.29 19.28
CA VAL A 340 2.14 -35.95 18.25
C VAL A 340 0.79 -36.36 18.84
N GLY A 341 -0.32 -35.92 18.23
CA GLY A 341 -1.65 -36.52 18.45
C GLY A 341 -2.69 -35.71 19.23
N GLY A 342 -2.87 -34.41 18.99
CA GLY A 342 -4.04 -33.66 19.46
C GLY A 342 -4.41 -32.55 18.49
N VAL A 343 -5.43 -32.77 17.65
CA VAL A 343 -5.87 -31.82 16.62
C VAL A 343 -6.64 -30.67 17.29
N ARG A 344 -5.98 -29.53 17.49
CA ARG A 344 -6.64 -28.24 17.70
C ARG A 344 -6.56 -27.48 16.38
N GLY A 345 -7.72 -27.06 15.87
CA GLY A 345 -7.79 -26.30 14.63
C GLY A 345 -7.08 -24.97 14.75
N LEU A 346 -6.36 -24.59 13.70
CA LEU A 346 -5.51 -23.39 13.64
C LEU A 346 -6.06 -22.48 12.54
N LEU A 347 -6.40 -21.24 12.89
CA LEU A 347 -6.65 -20.18 11.93
C LEU A 347 -5.47 -19.22 11.99
N GLU A 348 -4.63 -19.20 10.94
CA GLU A 348 -3.50 -18.27 10.82
C GLU A 348 -3.89 -17.12 9.90
N ILE A 349 -3.77 -15.89 10.38
CA ILE A 349 -3.88 -14.71 9.53
C ILE A 349 -2.46 -14.29 9.17
N VAL A 350 -2.01 -14.63 7.97
CA VAL A 350 -0.70 -14.21 7.49
C VAL A 350 -0.89 -12.95 6.67
N ASN A 351 -0.67 -11.80 7.31
CA ASN A 351 -0.65 -10.49 6.64
C ASN A 351 0.78 -9.92 6.68
N CYS A 352 1.76 -10.72 6.29
CA CYS A 352 3.12 -10.24 6.06
C CYS A 352 3.21 -9.71 4.63
N TYR A 353 3.21 -8.39 4.45
CA TYR A 353 3.83 -7.66 3.34
C TYR A 353 3.46 -8.04 1.89
N ALA A 354 2.56 -9.01 1.66
CA ALA A 354 2.16 -9.47 0.33
C ALA A 354 1.50 -8.36 -0.49
N CYS A 355 0.96 -7.35 0.19
CA CYS A 355 0.40 -6.14 -0.41
C CYS A 355 1.45 -5.21 -1.05
N ILE A 356 2.70 -5.18 -0.55
CA ILE A 356 3.79 -4.43 -1.22
C ILE A 356 4.04 -5.07 -2.58
N ILE A 357 4.14 -6.41 -2.62
CA ILE A 357 4.33 -7.13 -3.87
C ILE A 357 3.13 -6.86 -4.79
N LEU A 358 1.87 -6.95 -4.32
CA LEU A 358 0.63 -6.65 -5.07
C LEU A 358 0.66 -5.28 -5.78
N SER A 359 1.17 -4.24 -5.13
CA SER A 359 1.31 -2.91 -5.74
C SER A 359 2.33 -2.85 -6.89
N GLU A 360 3.27 -3.80 -6.95
CA GLU A 360 4.25 -3.96 -8.03
C GLU A 360 3.78 -4.85 -9.20
N PHE A 361 2.63 -5.56 -9.09
CA PHE A 361 2.28 -6.64 -10.03
C PHE A 361 1.84 -6.26 -11.45
N TYR A 362 1.38 -5.04 -11.72
CA TYR A 362 0.90 -4.69 -13.07
C TYR A 362 2.02 -4.07 -13.92
N MET A 363 2.76 -4.95 -14.61
CA MET A 363 3.70 -4.65 -15.71
C MET A 363 3.28 -5.39 -17.00
N ARG A 364 2.00 -5.71 -17.16
CA ARG A 364 1.48 -6.26 -18.42
C ARG A 364 0.30 -5.44 -18.91
N ILE A 365 0.56 -4.73 -20.01
CA ILE A 365 -0.46 -4.29 -20.96
C ILE A 365 -0.76 -5.55 -21.76
N ASP A 366 -1.96 -6.11 -21.61
CA ASP A 366 -2.52 -7.09 -22.57
C ASP A 366 -3.20 -6.32 -23.70
#